data_AF-A0AAR2L7Z3-F1
#
_entry.id   AF-A0AAR2L7Z3-F1
#
_cell.length_a   1.000
_cell.length_b   1.000
_cell.length_c   1.000
_cell.angle_alpha   90.00
_cell.angle_beta   90.00
_cell.angle_gamma   90.00
#
_symmetry.space_group_name_H-M   'P 1'
#
loop_
_entity.id
_entity.type
_entity.pdbx_description
1 polymer ?
#
loop_
_entity_poly.entity_id
_entity_poly.type
_entity_poly.pdbx_seq_one_letter_code
_entity_poly.pdbx_strand_id
1 'polypeptide(L)'
;AVEIIIGTLAVILSTIVYKLHYHIQREIIILILNGAQLIITGIVLVHAGRRPTKCLVGTNIVLQLLTAAFDIVGFGLMARHVPFRGESYYYRDTEFLVNGILGTLIGSLVLACIIGLVVALFGLYALSVSAIKEMTPIPNSTANPQYGSGGQAKSGMHAGN
;
A
#
# COMPACT_ATOMS: atom_id res chain seq x y z
N ALA A 1 -5.96 6.82 -0.74
CA ALA A 1 -6.48 7.98 -1.49
C ALA A 1 -5.42 8.56 -2.43
N VAL A 2 -4.26 8.99 -1.90
CA VAL A 2 -3.15 9.52 -2.72
C VAL A 2 -2.71 8.54 -3.82
N GLU A 3 -2.60 7.26 -3.48
CA GLU A 3 -2.24 6.20 -4.44
C GLU A 3 -3.23 6.07 -5.61
N ILE A 4 -4.52 6.29 -5.36
CA ILE A 4 -5.58 6.28 -6.40
C ILE A 4 -5.40 7.48 -7.34
N ILE A 5 -5.08 8.65 -6.79
CA ILE A 5 -4.83 9.87 -7.57
C ILE A 5 -3.62 9.66 -8.47
N ILE A 6 -2.52 9.13 -7.92
CA ILE A 6 -1.30 8.86 -8.68
C ILE A 6 -1.55 7.82 -9.78
N GLY A 7 -2.27 6.72 -9.48
CA GLY A 7 -2.65 5.72 -10.47
C GLY A 7 -3.51 6.30 -11.60
N THR A 8 -4.47 7.17 -11.26
CA THR A 8 -5.30 7.85 -12.26
C THR A 8 -4.47 8.76 -13.15
N LEU A 9 -3.57 9.55 -12.57
CA LEU A 9 -2.63 10.40 -13.32
C LEU A 9 -1.74 9.57 -14.24
N ALA A 10 -1.22 8.43 -13.77
CA ALA A 10 -0.41 7.53 -14.56
C ALA A 10 -1.16 6.96 -15.78
N VAL A 11 -2.43 6.56 -15.62
CA VAL A 11 -3.27 6.08 -16.73
C VAL A 11 -3.56 7.19 -17.76
N ILE A 12 -3.86 8.41 -17.29
CA ILE A 12 -4.11 9.55 -18.16
C ILE A 12 -2.86 9.90 -18.96
N LEU A 13 -1.71 10.03 -18.29
CA LEU A 13 -0.42 10.32 -18.94
C LEU A 13 -0.02 9.20 -19.90
N SER A 14 -0.24 7.93 -19.54
CA SER A 14 -0.01 6.78 -20.42
C SER A 14 -0.85 6.86 -21.71
N THR A 15 -2.11 7.28 -21.61
CA THR A 15 -3.01 7.46 -22.76
C THR A 15 -2.56 8.62 -23.66
N ILE A 16 -2.04 9.70 -23.08
CA ILE A 16 -1.47 10.83 -23.84
C ILE A 16 -0.22 10.37 -24.60
N VAL A 17 0.69 9.66 -23.93
CA VAL A 17 1.89 9.07 -24.57
C VAL A 17 1.50 8.11 -25.70
N TYR A 18 0.42 7.33 -25.54
CA TYR A 18 -0.11 6.44 -26.58
C TYR A 18 -0.52 7.18 -27.85
N LYS A 19 -1.19 8.32 -27.69
CA LYS A 19 -1.63 9.14 -28.82
C LYS A 19 -0.46 9.84 -29.52
N LEU A 20 0.59 10.17 -28.76
CA LEU A 20 1.72 10.96 -29.23
C LEU A 20 2.82 10.09 -29.88
N HIS A 21 3.01 8.85 -29.41
CA HIS A 21 4.10 7.97 -29.84
C HIS A 21 3.56 6.64 -30.40
N TYR A 22 2.95 6.71 -31.59
CA TYR A 22 2.22 5.62 -32.26
C TYR A 22 3.04 4.32 -32.46
N HIS A 23 4.37 4.38 -32.38
CA HIS A 23 5.27 3.26 -32.68
C HIS A 23 5.60 2.36 -31.46
N ILE A 24 5.19 2.72 -30.23
CA ILE A 24 5.46 1.91 -29.02
C ILE A 24 4.15 1.37 -28.44
N GLN A 25 3.66 0.28 -29.02
CA GLN A 25 2.39 -0.34 -28.59
C GLN A 25 2.57 -1.23 -27.34
N ARG A 26 3.75 -1.87 -27.17
CA ARG A 26 3.96 -2.92 -26.16
C ARG A 26 4.18 -2.38 -24.75
N GLU A 27 5.03 -1.36 -24.57
CA GLU A 27 5.27 -0.84 -23.21
C GLU A 27 4.08 -0.05 -22.65
N ILE A 28 3.28 0.58 -23.51
CA ILE A 28 2.12 1.37 -23.06
C ILE A 28 1.06 0.46 -22.45
N ILE A 29 0.83 -0.73 -23.00
CA ILE A 29 -0.09 -1.72 -22.42
C ILE A 29 0.36 -2.07 -20.99
N ILE A 30 1.66 -2.30 -20.78
CA ILE A 30 2.22 -2.63 -19.46
C ILE A 30 2.03 -1.44 -18.50
N LEU A 31 2.14 -0.21 -19.01
CA LEU A 31 1.96 0.98 -18.21
C LEU A 31 0.51 1.23 -17.79
N ILE A 32 -0.45 0.95 -18.68
CA ILE A 32 -1.88 0.97 -18.35
C ILE A 32 -2.19 -0.10 -17.29
N LEU A 33 -1.61 -1.30 -17.43
CA LEU A 33 -1.77 -2.37 -16.44
C LEU A 33 -1.18 -1.97 -15.07
N ASN A 34 -0.02 -1.32 -15.04
CA ASN A 34 0.56 -0.81 -13.79
C ASN A 34 -0.32 0.28 -13.17
N GLY A 35 -0.84 1.22 -13.96
CA GLY A 35 -1.79 2.23 -13.49
C GLY A 35 -3.07 1.61 -12.92
N ALA A 36 -3.62 0.59 -13.58
CA ALA A 36 -4.79 -0.14 -13.08
C ALA A 36 -4.50 -0.89 -11.78
N GLN A 37 -3.35 -1.57 -11.69
CA GLN A 37 -2.91 -2.25 -10.47
C GLN A 37 -2.76 -1.26 -9.30
N LEU A 38 -2.19 -0.08 -9.54
CA LEU A 38 -2.02 0.95 -8.53
C LEU A 38 -3.37 1.51 -8.04
N ILE A 39 -4.36 1.65 -8.94
CA ILE A 39 -5.72 2.05 -8.55
C ILE A 39 -6.37 0.97 -7.67
N ILE A 40 -6.26 -0.31 -8.05
CA ILE A 40 -6.82 -1.43 -7.27
C ILE A 40 -6.19 -1.48 -5.88
N THR A 41 -4.85 -1.43 -5.79
CA THR A 41 -4.13 -1.41 -4.51
C THR A 41 -4.53 -0.20 -3.67
N GLY A 42 -4.63 0.99 -4.28
CA GLY A 42 -5.09 2.20 -3.60
C GLY A 42 -6.52 2.11 -3.04
N ILE A 43 -7.44 1.42 -3.73
CA ILE A 43 -8.81 1.18 -3.24
C ILE A 43 -8.79 0.22 -2.06
N VAL A 44 -8.04 -0.89 -2.16
CA VAL A 44 -7.90 -1.87 -1.07
C VAL A 44 -7.29 -1.22 0.16
N LEU A 45 -6.31 -0.33 -0.02
CA LEU A 45 -5.70 0.44 1.06
C LEU A 45 -6.72 1.33 1.79
N VAL A 46 -7.59 2.03 1.04
CA VAL A 46 -8.66 2.84 1.64
C VAL A 46 -9.65 1.96 2.41
N HIS A 47 -9.96 0.78 1.90
CA HIS A 47 -10.83 -0.17 2.58
C HIS A 47 -10.20 -0.71 3.88
N ALA A 48 -8.89 -1.01 3.85
CA ALA A 48 -8.10 -1.43 5.00
C ALA A 48 -8.11 -0.39 6.13
N GLY A 49 -8.05 0.89 5.78
CA GLY A 49 -8.10 2.00 6.74
C GLY A 49 -9.44 2.16 7.46
N ARG A 50 -10.56 1.72 6.87
CA ARG A 50 -11.90 1.85 7.51
C ARG A 50 -12.23 0.72 8.49
N ARG A 51 -11.77 -0.51 8.24
CA ARG A 51 -12.04 -1.70 9.07
C ARG A 51 -10.78 -2.59 9.12
N PRO A 52 -9.78 -2.25 9.94
CA PRO A 52 -8.54 -3.00 9.98
C PRO A 52 -8.77 -4.38 10.62
N THR A 53 -8.71 -5.43 9.80
CA THR A 53 -8.63 -6.82 10.28
C THR A 53 -7.22 -7.34 10.03
N LYS A 54 -6.71 -8.23 10.90
CA LYS A 54 -5.34 -8.76 10.81
C LYS A 54 -5.03 -9.39 9.45
N CYS A 55 -6.01 -10.12 8.88
CA CYS A 55 -5.90 -10.74 7.56
C CYS A 55 -5.79 -9.69 6.45
N LEU A 56 -6.61 -8.63 6.50
CA LEU A 56 -6.65 -7.58 5.50
C LEU A 56 -5.38 -6.73 5.52
N VAL A 57 -4.78 -6.49 6.70
CA VAL A 57 -3.45 -5.86 6.81
C VAL A 57 -2.39 -6.72 6.13
N GLY A 58 -2.38 -8.03 6.38
CA GLY A 58 -1.48 -8.97 5.71
C GLY A 58 -1.64 -8.96 4.19
N THR A 59 -2.87 -9.09 3.69
CA THR A 59 -3.18 -9.03 2.25
C THR A 59 -2.75 -7.69 1.65
N ASN A 60 -2.93 -6.59 2.35
CA ASN A 60 -2.52 -5.26 1.89
C ASN A 60 -1.00 -5.14 1.76
N ILE A 61 -0.22 -5.72 2.67
CA ILE A 61 1.25 -5.78 2.54
C ILE A 61 1.66 -6.57 1.30
N VAL A 62 1.02 -7.72 1.06
CA VAL A 62 1.29 -8.53 -0.14
C VAL A 62 0.97 -7.75 -1.42
N LEU A 63 -0.16 -7.05 -1.45
CA LEU A 63 -0.56 -6.22 -2.60
C LEU A 63 0.42 -5.06 -2.83
N GLN A 64 0.88 -4.39 -1.78
CA GLN A 64 1.89 -3.33 -1.86
C GLN A 64 3.21 -3.83 -2.45
N LEU A 65 3.69 -5.01 -2.01
CA LEU A 65 4.92 -5.61 -2.55
C LEU A 65 4.76 -6.05 -4.01
N LEU A 66 3.60 -6.61 -4.35
CA LEU A 66 3.27 -6.97 -5.72
C LEU A 66 3.24 -5.72 -6.62
N THR A 67 2.56 -4.66 -6.17
CA THR A 67 2.53 -3.36 -6.86
C THR A 67 3.94 -2.79 -7.03
N ALA A 68 4.79 -2.82 -6.00
CA ALA A 68 6.17 -2.37 -6.09
C ALA A 68 6.98 -3.17 -7.14
N ALA A 69 6.77 -4.48 -7.23
CA ALA A 69 7.43 -5.32 -8.24
C ALA A 69 6.99 -4.94 -9.66
N PHE A 70 5.68 -4.70 -9.86
CA PHE A 70 5.13 -4.23 -11.12
C PHE A 70 5.64 -2.83 -11.51
N ASP A 71 5.77 -1.92 -10.55
CA ASP A 71 6.33 -0.59 -10.76
C ASP A 71 7.80 -0.65 -11.17
N ILE A 72 8.61 -1.53 -10.57
CA ILE A 72 10.01 -1.77 -10.95
C ILE A 72 10.11 -2.30 -12.38
N VAL A 73 9.26 -3.26 -12.75
CA VAL A 73 9.22 -3.82 -14.11
C VAL A 73 8.78 -2.75 -15.12
N GLY A 74 7.76 -1.96 -14.78
CA GLY A 74 7.29 -0.83 -15.59
C GLY A 74 8.37 0.23 -15.81
N PHE A 75 9.07 0.60 -14.73
CA PHE A 75 10.21 1.49 -14.79
C PHE A 75 11.34 0.92 -15.64
N GLY A 76 11.74 -0.34 -15.43
CA GLY A 76 12.82 -0.97 -16.18
C GLY A 76 12.53 -1.08 -17.68
N LEU A 77 11.27 -1.30 -18.05
CA LEU A 77 10.82 -1.30 -19.44
C LEU A 77 10.83 0.11 -20.05
N MET A 78 10.39 1.12 -19.29
CA MET A 78 10.42 2.51 -19.73
C MET A 78 11.85 3.05 -19.85
N ALA A 79 12.74 2.72 -18.91
CA ALA A 79 14.15 3.09 -18.94
C ALA A 79 14.88 2.54 -20.17
N ARG A 80 14.44 1.40 -20.71
CA ARG A 80 14.97 0.84 -21.97
C ARG A 80 14.61 1.67 -23.20
N HIS A 81 13.56 2.49 -23.11
CA HIS A 81 13.05 3.30 -24.20
C HIS A 81 13.31 4.79 -24.04
N VAL A 82 13.91 5.23 -22.91
CA VAL A 82 14.44 6.58 -22.77
C VAL A 82 15.71 6.67 -23.62
N PRO A 83 15.68 7.31 -24.81
CA PRO A 83 16.90 7.62 -25.50
C PRO A 83 17.47 8.83 -24.77
N PHE A 84 18.62 8.70 -24.11
CA PHE A 84 19.43 9.86 -23.75
C PHE A 84 19.90 10.52 -25.06
N ARG A 85 19.04 11.33 -25.68
CA ARG A 85 19.30 12.05 -26.92
C ARG A 85 19.70 13.49 -26.57
N GLY A 86 21.01 13.67 -26.41
CA GLY A 86 21.63 14.98 -26.23
C GLY A 86 21.87 15.77 -27.51
N GLU A 87 21.38 15.35 -28.67
CA GLU A 87 21.84 15.89 -29.97
C GLU A 87 20.68 15.95 -30.99
N SER A 88 19.83 16.98 -30.93
CA SER A 88 19.02 17.43 -32.09
C SER A 88 18.46 18.84 -31.84
N TYR A 89 19.11 19.83 -32.46
CA TYR A 89 18.90 21.26 -32.21
C TYR A 89 17.66 21.88 -32.90
N TYR A 90 16.87 21.12 -33.66
CA TYR A 90 15.86 21.69 -34.58
C TYR A 90 14.39 21.32 -34.31
N TYR A 91 14.06 20.53 -33.27
CA TYR A 91 12.67 20.15 -32.93
C TYR A 91 12.39 20.21 -31.42
N ARG A 92 12.82 21.29 -30.75
CA ARG A 92 12.84 21.39 -29.27
C ARG A 92 11.47 21.31 -28.59
N ASP A 93 10.42 21.92 -29.15
CA ASP A 93 9.18 22.12 -28.39
C ASP A 93 8.39 20.82 -28.18
N THR A 94 8.29 20.00 -29.22
CA THR A 94 7.53 18.74 -29.15
C THR A 94 8.30 17.65 -28.41
N GLU A 95 9.62 17.58 -28.60
CA GLU A 95 10.48 16.63 -27.89
C GLU A 95 10.60 16.95 -26.39
N PHE A 96 10.65 18.24 -26.02
CA PHE A 96 10.66 18.65 -24.61
C PHE A 96 9.35 18.28 -23.92
N LEU A 97 8.22 18.44 -24.60
CA LEU A 97 6.90 18.10 -24.06
C LEU A 97 6.76 16.59 -23.85
N VAL A 98 7.22 15.76 -24.81
CA VAL A 98 7.23 14.29 -24.68
C VAL A 98 8.15 13.84 -23.55
N ASN A 99 9.38 14.36 -23.49
CA ASN A 99 10.33 14.02 -22.44
C ASN A 99 9.85 14.50 -21.06
N GLY A 100 9.16 15.64 -20.99
CA GLY A 100 8.53 16.16 -19.78
C GLY A 100 7.37 15.27 -19.30
N ILE A 101 6.51 14.81 -20.20
CA ILE A 101 5.43 13.85 -19.88
C ILE A 101 6.03 12.53 -19.41
N LEU A 102 7.01 11.98 -20.12
CA LEU A 102 7.67 10.73 -19.75
C LEU A 102 8.38 10.84 -18.39
N GLY A 103 9.05 11.96 -18.13
CA GLY A 103 9.67 12.25 -16.83
C GLY A 103 8.66 12.38 -15.69
N THR A 104 7.52 13.04 -15.94
CA THR A 104 6.42 13.16 -14.96
C THR A 104 5.77 11.80 -14.68
N LEU A 105 5.64 10.97 -15.70
CA LEU A 105 5.11 9.61 -15.61
C LEU A 105 6.03 8.71 -14.78
N ILE A 106 7.34 8.73 -15.05
CA ILE A 106 8.35 8.02 -14.27
C ILE A 106 8.37 8.54 -12.82
N GLY A 107 8.39 9.86 -12.64
CA GLY A 107 8.41 10.48 -11.32
C GLY A 107 7.18 10.14 -10.47
N SER A 108 5.99 10.12 -11.08
CA SER A 108 4.76 9.74 -10.39
C SER A 108 4.75 8.25 -10.01
N LEU A 109 5.26 7.37 -10.88
CA LEU A 109 5.40 5.93 -10.58
C LEU A 109 6.39 5.68 -9.43
N VAL A 110 7.53 6.37 -9.42
CA VAL A 110 8.51 6.28 -8.32
C VAL A 110 7.91 6.78 -7.00
N LEU A 111 7.17 7.91 -7.05
CA LEU A 111 6.50 8.45 -5.88
C LEU A 111 5.47 7.46 -5.31
N ALA A 112 4.67 6.83 -6.17
CA ALA A 112 3.72 5.78 -5.78
C ALA A 112 4.42 4.59 -5.12
N CYS A 113 5.51 4.10 -5.73
CA CYS A 113 6.30 2.99 -5.19
C CYS A 113 6.86 3.31 -3.79
N ILE A 114 7.41 4.52 -3.59
CA ILE A 114 7.90 4.96 -2.27
C ILE A 114 6.78 4.97 -1.23
N ILE A 115 5.62 5.57 -1.56
CA ILE A 115 4.46 5.61 -0.67
C ILE A 115 4.03 4.19 -0.32
N GLY A 116 3.96 3.31 -1.32
CA GLY A 116 3.55 1.94 -1.13
C GLY A 116 4.48 1.13 -0.22
N LEU A 117 5.80 1.31 -0.40
CA LEU A 117 6.81 0.71 0.48
C LEU A 117 6.70 1.21 1.92
N VAL A 118 6.49 2.52 2.13
CA VAL A 118 6.30 3.09 3.48
C VAL A 118 5.08 2.46 4.16
N VAL A 119 3.98 2.32 3.43
CA VAL A 119 2.75 1.69 3.94
C VAL A 119 2.98 0.21 4.26
N ALA A 120 3.69 -0.54 3.39
CA ALA A 120 4.03 -1.94 3.62
C ALA A 120 4.90 -2.11 4.88
N LEU A 121 5.92 -1.26 5.04
CA LEU A 121 6.80 -1.27 6.21
C LEU A 121 6.03 -0.98 7.50
N PHE A 122 5.14 0.01 7.48
CA PHE A 122 4.30 0.32 8.63
C PHE A 122 3.35 -0.84 8.97
N GLY A 123 2.72 -1.45 7.96
CA GLY A 123 1.89 -2.64 8.14
C GLY A 123 2.67 -3.81 8.73
N LEU A 124 3.88 -4.06 8.24
CA LEU A 124 4.76 -5.13 8.74
C LEU A 124 5.19 -4.88 10.19
N TYR A 125 5.50 -3.63 10.54
CA TYR A 125 5.82 -3.23 11.91
C TYR A 125 4.65 -3.46 12.88
N ALA A 126 3.43 -3.08 12.49
CA ALA A 126 2.24 -3.33 13.31
C ALA A 126 1.97 -4.83 13.51
N LEU A 127 2.22 -5.64 12.47
CA LEU A 127 2.07 -7.09 12.52
C LEU A 127 3.14 -7.74 13.43
N SER A 128 4.39 -7.31 13.34
CA SER A 128 5.48 -7.85 14.16
C SER A 128 5.28 -7.56 15.65
N VAL A 129 4.87 -6.35 16.01
CA VAL A 129 4.51 -5.98 17.39
C VAL A 129 3.36 -6.83 17.91
N SER A 130 2.35 -7.10 17.08
CA SER A 130 1.21 -7.94 17.44
C SER A 130 1.63 -9.40 17.67
N ALA A 131 2.53 -9.93 16.83
CA ALA A 131 3.03 -11.30 16.94
C ALA A 131 3.89 -11.50 18.21
N ILE A 132 4.74 -10.52 18.54
CA ILE A 132 5.55 -10.57 19.77
C ILE A 132 4.65 -10.63 21.01
N LYS A 133 3.57 -9.84 21.03
CA LYS A 133 2.61 -9.82 22.14
C LYS A 133 1.84 -11.14 22.30
N GLU A 134 1.69 -11.91 21.23
CA GLU A 134 1.07 -13.25 21.27
C GLU A 134 2.05 -14.34 21.72
N MET A 135 3.35 -14.19 21.40
CA MET A 135 4.41 -15.15 21.75
C MET A 135 4.99 -14.96 23.15
N THR A 136 4.80 -13.80 23.78
CA THR A 136 5.03 -13.64 25.23
C THR A 136 3.72 -13.88 25.97
N PRO A 137 3.43 -15.12 26.44
CA PRO A 137 2.39 -15.26 27.44
C PRO A 137 2.84 -14.44 28.64
N ILE A 138 2.17 -13.32 28.88
CA ILE A 138 2.17 -12.73 30.21
C ILE A 138 1.71 -13.88 31.11
N PRO A 139 2.49 -14.36 32.10
CA PRO A 139 1.94 -15.22 33.10
C PRO A 139 0.84 -14.40 33.75
N ASN A 140 -0.41 -14.71 33.41
CA ASN A 140 -1.53 -14.23 34.18
C ASN A 140 -1.41 -14.93 35.54
N SER A 141 -0.66 -14.32 36.44
CA SER A 141 -0.69 -14.61 37.85
C SER A 141 -2.03 -14.13 38.42
N THR A 142 -3.15 -14.67 37.94
CA THR A 142 -4.32 -14.88 38.79
C THR A 142 -4.11 -16.19 39.56
N ALA A 143 -3.05 -16.22 40.36
CA ALA A 143 -2.99 -17.02 41.54
C ALA A 143 -3.31 -16.08 42.70
N ASN A 144 -4.59 -16.02 43.08
CA ASN A 144 -4.95 -15.61 44.43
C ASN A 144 -5.92 -16.64 45.04
N PRO A 145 -5.42 -17.74 45.61
CA PRO A 145 -6.17 -18.55 46.57
C PRO A 145 -5.85 -18.06 47.98
N GLN A 146 -6.51 -16.99 48.44
CA GLN A 146 -6.41 -16.49 49.82
C GLN A 146 -7.64 -15.59 50.04
N TYR A 147 -8.66 -15.85 50.87
CA TYR A 147 -8.74 -16.46 52.19
C TYR A 147 -10.19 -16.92 52.40
N GLY A 148 -10.44 -18.18 52.78
CA GLY A 148 -11.78 -18.71 53.05
C GLY A 148 -11.80 -19.51 54.35
N SER A 149 -11.29 -18.91 55.43
CA SER A 149 -11.42 -19.43 56.79
C SER A 149 -12.30 -18.48 57.59
N GLY A 150 -13.35 -19.02 58.21
CA GLY A 150 -14.17 -18.31 59.19
C GLY A 150 -15.66 -18.44 58.93
N GLY A 151 -16.28 -19.45 59.53
CA GLY A 151 -17.73 -19.52 59.63
C GLY A 151 -18.29 -18.34 60.42
N GLN A 152 -19.44 -17.82 59.99
CA GLN A 152 -20.38 -17.13 60.86
C GLN A 152 -21.80 -17.48 60.45
N ALA A 153 -22.44 -18.28 61.30
CA ALA A 153 -23.87 -18.46 61.32
C ALA A 153 -24.55 -17.09 61.54
N LYS A 154 -25.52 -16.76 60.68
CA LYS A 154 -26.52 -15.71 60.96
C LYS A 154 -27.89 -16.36 61.01
N SER A 155 -28.26 -16.78 62.22
CA SER A 155 -29.65 -16.87 62.66
C SER A 155 -30.18 -15.45 62.83
N GLY A 156 -31.37 -15.19 62.29
CA GLY A 156 -32.03 -13.89 62.35
C GLY A 156 -33.47 -14.02 61.89
N MET A 157 -34.31 -14.55 62.76
CA MET A 157 -35.77 -14.46 62.70
C MET A 157 -36.20 -13.00 62.48
N HIS A 158 -37.11 -12.77 61.54
CA HIS A 158 -38.10 -11.71 61.69
C HIS A 158 -39.41 -12.06 60.98
N ALA A 159 -40.49 -11.96 61.76
CA ALA A 159 -41.87 -12.30 61.45
C ALA A 159 -42.48 -11.45 60.34
N GLY A 160 -43.33 -12.07 59.52
CA GLY A 160 -44.34 -11.42 58.69
C GLY A 160 -45.73 -11.84 59.18
N ASN A 161 -46.61 -10.84 59.33
CA ASN A 161 -48.02 -10.94 59.73
C ASN A 161 -48.84 -11.90 58.87
#